data_AF-A0A7T0BVD9-F1
#
_entry.id   AF-A0A7T0BVD9-F1
#
_cell.length_a   1.000
_cell.length_b   1.000
_cell.length_c   1.000
_cell.angle_alpha   90.00
_cell.angle_beta   90.00
_cell.angle_gamma   90.00
#
_symmetry.space_group_name_H-M   'P 1'
#
loop_
_entity.id
_entity.type
_entity.pdbx_description
1 polymer ?
#
loop_
_entity_poly.entity_id
_entity_poly.type
_entity_poly.pdbx_seq_one_letter_code
_entity_poly.pdbx_strand_id
1 'polypeptide(L)'
;MRLLLGILIFVLLPGVAWADFFKYTDDQGKTHYVDSAAKVPLKYRQSVKHKVTPDRPQKATPSKAEVVGIIDDMIAENKRKQAESQKKIRRLESEIDQIDRDRRALEESVRNKRR
;
A
#
# COMPACT_ATOMS: atom_id res chain seq x y z
N MET A 1 -44.72 29.07 19.92
CA MET A 1 -43.72 28.70 18.89
C MET A 1 -42.27 28.86 19.34
N ARG A 2 -41.87 29.89 20.10
CA ARG A 2 -40.47 30.07 20.55
C ARG A 2 -39.91 28.93 21.43
N LEU A 3 -40.76 28.31 22.27
CA LEU A 3 -40.34 27.20 23.14
C LEU A 3 -40.01 25.91 22.36
N LEU A 4 -40.80 25.60 21.32
CA LEU A 4 -40.57 24.43 20.45
C LEU A 4 -39.27 24.56 19.66
N LEU A 5 -38.92 25.78 19.24
CA LEU A 5 -37.66 26.03 18.54
C LEU A 5 -36.44 25.82 19.44
N GLY A 6 -36.51 26.20 20.72
CA GLY A 6 -35.44 25.98 21.68
C GLY A 6 -35.18 24.49 21.98
N ILE A 7 -36.26 23.71 22.10
CA ILE A 7 -36.15 22.25 22.31
C ILE A 7 -35.54 21.57 21.08
N LEU A 8 -35.91 22.01 19.88
CA LEU A 8 -35.38 21.44 18.63
C LEU A 8 -33.85 21.66 18.51
N ILE A 9 -33.35 22.82 18.91
CA ILE A 9 -31.91 23.12 18.90
C ILE A 9 -31.15 22.23 19.90
N PHE A 10 -31.71 21.97 21.08
CA PHE A 10 -31.06 21.15 22.10
C PHE A 10 -30.98 19.67 21.70
N VAL A 11 -31.96 19.16 20.96
CA VAL A 11 -31.96 17.78 20.45
C VAL A 11 -31.00 17.59 19.27
N LEU A 12 -30.75 18.64 18.48
CA LEU A 12 -29.88 18.59 17.30
C LEU A 12 -28.38 18.75 17.60
N LEU A 13 -28.01 19.04 18.84
CA LEU A 13 -26.62 19.08 19.30
C LEU A 13 -26.33 17.82 20.13
N PRO A 14 -26.06 16.65 19.50
CA PRO A 14 -25.46 15.55 20.24
C PRO A 14 -24.12 16.06 20.74
N GLY A 15 -24.08 16.42 22.02
CA GLY A 15 -22.87 16.84 22.70
C GLY A 15 -21.84 15.76 22.46
N VAL A 16 -20.79 16.07 21.70
CA VAL A 16 -19.77 15.09 21.37
C VAL A 16 -19.07 14.78 22.69
N ALA A 17 -19.47 13.70 23.34
CA ALA A 17 -18.82 13.18 24.52
C ALA A 17 -17.55 12.48 24.05
N TRP A 18 -16.47 13.25 23.93
CA TRP A 18 -15.14 12.71 23.73
C TRP A 18 -14.69 12.09 25.06
N ALA A 19 -14.87 10.78 25.20
CA ALA A 19 -14.28 10.03 26.30
C ALA A 19 -12.80 9.79 25.98
N ASP A 20 -11.92 10.56 26.61
CA ASP A 20 -10.47 10.30 26.54
C ASP A 20 -10.14 9.05 27.35
N PHE A 21 -9.69 7.99 26.66
CA PHE A 21 -9.14 6.81 27.32
C PHE A 21 -7.63 6.96 27.50
N PHE A 22 -7.16 6.66 28.71
CA PHE A 22 -5.77 6.72 29.13
C PHE A 22 -5.21 5.31 29.28
N LYS A 23 -3.97 5.12 28.83
CA LYS A 23 -3.23 3.86 28.92
C LYS A 23 -1.97 4.07 29.77
N TYR A 24 -1.72 3.20 30.74
CA TYR A 24 -0.46 3.16 31.48
C TYR A 24 0.01 1.71 31.69
N THR A 25 1.31 1.52 31.86
CA THR A 25 1.93 0.22 32.16
C THR A 25 2.51 0.29 33.57
N ASP A 26 2.22 -0.71 34.40
CA ASP A 26 2.73 -0.80 35.77
C ASP A 26 4.14 -1.39 35.83
N ASP A 27 4.72 -1.40 37.04
CA ASP A 27 6.06 -1.96 37.31
C ASP A 27 6.16 -3.47 36.99
N GLN A 28 5.03 -4.18 36.80
CA GLN A 28 4.97 -5.60 36.41
C GLN A 28 4.83 -5.79 34.89
N GLY A 29 4.81 -4.70 34.12
CA GLY A 29 4.63 -4.74 32.66
C GLY A 29 3.18 -4.94 32.22
N LYS A 30 2.20 -4.89 33.13
CA LYS A 30 0.77 -5.03 32.79
C LYS A 30 0.21 -3.68 32.36
N THR A 31 -0.46 -3.67 31.20
CA THR A 31 -1.11 -2.48 30.66
C THR A 31 -2.54 -2.34 31.19
N HIS A 32 -2.87 -1.16 31.72
CA HIS A 32 -4.19 -0.81 32.23
C HIS A 32 -4.78 0.33 31.38
N TYR A 33 -6.10 0.27 31.17
CA TYR A 33 -6.87 1.28 30.45
C TYR A 33 -7.86 1.92 31.43
N VAL A 34 -7.85 3.24 31.52
CA VAL A 34 -8.75 4.00 32.38
C VAL A 34 -9.44 5.11 31.59
N ASP A 35 -10.67 5.42 31.96
CA ASP A 35 -11.54 6.45 31.39
C ASP A 35 -11.24 7.87 31.92
N SER A 36 -10.26 8.01 32.82
CA SER A 36 -9.90 9.29 33.43
C SER A 36 -8.44 9.32 33.89
N ALA A 37 -7.73 10.42 33.61
CA ALA A 37 -6.38 10.67 34.10
C ALA A 37 -6.28 10.61 35.64
N ALA A 38 -7.36 10.92 36.36
CA ALA A 38 -7.39 10.86 37.82
C ALA A 38 -7.18 9.44 38.35
N LYS A 39 -7.61 8.42 37.59
CA LYS A 39 -7.44 7.00 37.92
C LYS A 39 -6.04 6.47 37.64
N VAL A 40 -5.17 7.27 36.99
CA VAL A 40 -3.76 6.91 36.81
C VAL A 40 -2.98 7.23 38.08
N PRO A 41 -2.26 6.26 38.70
CA PRO A 41 -1.43 6.52 39.87
C PRO A 41 -0.35 7.56 39.58
N LEU A 42 -0.07 8.44 40.55
CA LEU A 42 0.87 9.57 40.40
C LEU A 42 2.22 9.18 39.80
N LYS A 43 2.76 8.03 40.21
CA LYS A 43 4.05 7.49 39.72
C LYS A 43 4.08 7.26 38.21
N TYR A 44 2.92 6.98 37.58
CA TYR A 44 2.80 6.68 36.17
C TYR A 44 2.22 7.84 35.34
N ARG A 45 1.78 8.95 35.96
CA ARG A 45 1.17 10.07 35.23
C ARG A 45 2.12 10.72 34.21
N GLN A 46 3.43 10.69 34.47
CA GLN A 46 4.44 11.25 33.57
C GLN A 46 4.68 10.38 32.31
N SER A 47 4.32 9.09 32.33
CA SER A 47 4.49 8.18 31.19
C SER A 47 3.22 8.03 30.34
N VAL A 48 2.11 8.65 30.75
CA VAL A 48 0.86 8.64 30.01
C VAL A 48 0.98 9.52 28.76
N LYS A 49 1.05 8.87 27.59
CA LYS A 49 0.90 9.56 26.32
C LYS A 49 -0.60 9.69 26.01
N HIS A 50 -1.12 10.92 25.97
CA HIS A 50 -2.45 11.19 25.41
C HIS A 50 -2.49 10.72 23.94
N LYS A 51 -3.64 10.17 23.54
CA LYS A 51 -3.95 9.46 22.28
C LYS A 51 -3.53 8.00 22.27
N VAL A 52 -4.48 7.16 22.71
CA VAL A 52 -4.61 5.79 22.22
C VAL A 52 -5.02 5.88 20.74
N THR A 53 -4.06 6.07 19.84
CA THR A 53 -4.19 5.43 18.53
C THR A 53 -4.10 3.94 18.84
N PRO A 54 -5.10 3.11 18.47
CA PRO A 54 -5.01 1.67 18.73
C PRO A 54 -3.66 1.19 18.21
N ASP A 55 -2.90 0.51 19.08
CA ASP A 55 -1.62 -0.09 18.69
C ASP A 55 -1.92 -0.91 17.44
N ARG A 56 -1.45 -0.43 16.27
CA ARG A 56 -1.52 -1.25 15.06
C ARG A 56 -0.79 -2.53 15.43
N PRO A 57 -1.37 -3.71 15.18
CA PRO A 57 -0.63 -4.95 15.36
C PRO A 57 0.69 -4.77 14.61
N GLN A 58 1.81 -4.86 15.34
CA GLN A 58 3.12 -4.86 14.72
C GLN A 58 3.13 -6.11 13.84
N LYS A 59 2.87 -5.93 12.55
CA LYS A 59 3.11 -7.00 11.57
C LYS A 59 4.55 -7.41 11.78
N ALA A 60 4.75 -8.68 12.10
CA ALA A 60 6.08 -9.26 12.26
C ALA A 60 6.92 -8.83 11.06
N THR A 61 8.02 -8.14 11.34
CA THR A 61 8.96 -7.76 10.28
C THR A 61 9.50 -9.04 9.68
N PRO A 62 9.43 -9.24 8.36
CA PRO A 62 9.90 -10.47 7.73
C PRO A 62 11.38 -10.67 8.09
N SER A 63 11.75 -11.93 8.33
CA SER A 63 13.12 -12.25 8.70
C SER A 63 14.06 -11.93 7.54
N LYS A 64 15.35 -11.66 7.84
CA LYS A 64 16.36 -11.42 6.79
C LYS A 64 16.41 -12.57 5.76
N ALA A 65 16.23 -13.82 6.20
CA ALA A 65 16.21 -14.99 5.32
C ALA A 65 14.99 -14.98 4.38
N GLU A 66 13.83 -14.58 4.89
CA GLU A 66 12.59 -14.47 4.13
C GLU A 66 12.67 -13.35 3.08
N VAL A 67 13.26 -12.20 3.45
CA VAL A 67 13.51 -11.09 2.52
C VAL A 67 14.47 -11.50 1.40
N VAL A 68 15.52 -12.26 1.72
CA VAL A 68 16.47 -12.76 0.71
C VAL A 68 15.80 -13.71 -0.27
N GLY A 69 14.96 -14.64 0.21
CA GLY A 69 14.20 -15.54 -0.67
C GLY A 69 13.28 -14.79 -1.64
N ILE A 70 12.55 -13.78 -1.14
CA ILE A 70 11.69 -12.93 -1.98
C ILE A 70 12.51 -12.19 -3.05
N ILE A 71 13.71 -11.71 -2.71
CA ILE A 71 14.59 -11.01 -3.64
C ILE A 71 15.10 -11.96 -4.73
N ASP A 72 15.51 -13.18 -4.37
CA ASP A 72 16.01 -14.18 -5.32
C ASP A 72 14.94 -14.59 -6.33
N ASP A 73 13.71 -14.82 -5.85
CA ASP A 73 12.56 -15.13 -6.71
C ASP A 73 12.26 -13.97 -7.68
N MET A 74 12.29 -12.73 -7.18
CA MET A 74 12.06 -11.54 -7.99
C MET A 74 13.16 -11.35 -9.06
N ILE A 75 14.41 -11.66 -8.73
CA ILE A 75 15.53 -11.63 -9.68
C ILE A 75 15.34 -12.71 -10.76
N ALA A 76 14.94 -13.92 -10.38
CA ALA A 76 14.71 -15.01 -11.30
C ALA A 76 13.55 -14.70 -12.28
N GLU A 77 12.46 -14.14 -11.78
CA GLU A 77 11.32 -13.72 -12.59
C GLU A 77 11.71 -12.63 -13.59
N ASN A 78 12.43 -11.60 -13.13
CA ASN A 78 12.89 -10.52 -14.01
C ASN A 78 13.82 -11.02 -15.12
N LYS A 79 14.70 -11.98 -14.82
CA LYS A 79 15.55 -12.62 -15.85
C LYS A 79 14.72 -13.36 -16.89
N ARG A 80 13.65 -14.07 -16.49
CA ARG A 80 12.74 -14.76 -17.42
C ARG A 80 12.03 -13.77 -18.33
N LYS A 81 11.48 -12.68 -17.77
CA LYS A 81 10.82 -11.62 -18.55
C LYS A 81 11.76 -10.93 -19.54
N GLN A 82 13.02 -10.70 -19.14
CA GLN A 82 14.03 -10.15 -20.04
C GLN A 82 14.36 -11.12 -21.19
N ALA A 83 14.54 -12.41 -20.90
CA ALA A 83 14.81 -13.40 -21.93
C ALA A 83 13.64 -13.55 -22.93
N GLU A 84 12.41 -13.49 -22.45
CA GLU A 84 11.21 -13.51 -23.30
C GLU A 84 11.13 -12.26 -24.18
N SER A 85 11.38 -11.09 -23.60
CA SER A 85 11.40 -9.81 -24.33
C SER A 85 12.47 -9.82 -25.43
N GLN A 86 13.67 -10.33 -25.16
CA GLN A 86 14.72 -10.47 -26.16
C GLN A 86 14.33 -11.43 -27.30
N LYS A 87 13.67 -12.55 -26.98
CA LYS A 87 13.15 -13.46 -28.02
C LYS A 87 12.11 -12.77 -28.89
N LYS A 88 11.23 -11.96 -28.29
CA LYS A 88 10.23 -11.19 -29.04
C LYS A 88 10.88 -10.16 -29.96
N ILE A 89 11.89 -9.43 -29.49
CA ILE A 89 12.65 -8.47 -30.31
C ILE A 89 13.27 -9.17 -31.51
N ARG A 90 13.96 -10.31 -31.31
CA ARG A 90 14.56 -11.08 -32.42
C ARG A 90 13.56 -11.55 -33.46
N ARG A 91 12.35 -11.93 -33.02
CA ARG A 91 11.26 -12.31 -33.95
C ARG A 91 10.80 -11.11 -34.77
N LEU A 92 10.58 -9.97 -34.13
CA LEU A 92 10.17 -8.74 -34.82
C LEU A 92 11.24 -8.26 -35.81
N GLU A 93 12.53 -8.34 -35.44
CA GLU A 93 13.64 -8.04 -36.36
C GLU A 93 13.60 -8.95 -37.60
N SER A 94 13.42 -10.26 -37.40
CA SER A 94 13.31 -11.20 -38.54
C SER A 94 12.08 -10.95 -39.42
N GLU A 95 10.99 -10.46 -38.84
CA GLU A 95 9.76 -10.11 -39.57
C GLU A 95 9.94 -8.84 -40.40
N ILE A 96 10.63 -7.83 -39.85
CA ILE A 96 11.00 -6.61 -40.58
C ILE A 96 11.89 -6.95 -41.77
N ASP A 97 12.92 -7.79 -41.57
CA ASP A 97 13.80 -8.23 -42.65
C ASP A 97 13.03 -8.97 -43.75
N GLN A 98 12.04 -9.78 -43.37
CA GLN A 98 11.18 -10.48 -44.33
C GLN A 98 10.31 -9.51 -45.13
N ILE A 99 9.67 -8.55 -44.45
CA ILE A 99 8.86 -7.52 -45.10
C ILE A 99 9.70 -6.71 -46.09
N ASP A 100 10.93 -6.37 -45.74
CA ASP A 100 11.85 -5.64 -46.62
C ASP A 100 12.24 -6.46 -47.86
N ARG A 101 12.47 -7.76 -47.71
CA ARG A 101 12.70 -8.67 -48.84
C ARG A 101 11.48 -8.74 -49.75
N ASP A 102 10.30 -8.95 -49.18
CA ASP A 102 9.04 -9.08 -49.92
C ASP A 102 8.72 -7.79 -50.66
N ARG A 103 8.96 -6.64 -50.03
CA ARG A 103 8.81 -5.32 -50.66
C ARG A 103 9.72 -5.16 -51.87
N ARG A 104 11.01 -5.52 -51.76
CA ARG A 104 11.95 -5.44 -52.90
C ARG A 104 11.54 -6.35 -54.05
N ALA A 105 11.14 -7.58 -53.75
CA ALA A 105 10.65 -8.52 -54.76
C ALA A 105 9.39 -7.99 -55.47
N LEU A 106 8.47 -7.37 -54.72
CA LEU A 106 7.29 -6.74 -55.27
C LEU A 106 7.66 -5.56 -56.19
N GLU A 107 8.55 -4.67 -55.75
CA GLU A 107 9.03 -3.53 -56.55
C GLU A 107 9.67 -3.98 -57.87
N GLU A 108 10.42 -5.08 -57.86
CA GLU A 108 11.00 -5.69 -59.06
C GLU A 108 9.94 -6.27 -60.00
N SER A 109 8.97 -7.01 -59.45
CA SER A 109 7.85 -7.55 -60.24
C SER A 109 7.04 -6.45 -60.93
N VAL A 110 6.79 -5.34 -60.23
CA VAL A 110 6.10 -4.16 -60.76
C VAL A 110 6.93 -3.50 -61.85
N ARG A 111 8.25 -3.38 -61.66
CA ARG A 111 9.17 -2.82 -62.66
C ARG A 111 9.18 -3.66 -63.94
N ASN A 112 9.26 -4.98 -63.81
CA ASN A 112 9.26 -5.88 -64.96
C ASN A 112 7.94 -5.84 -65.73
N LYS A 113 6.80 -5.68 -65.04
CA LYS A 113 5.49 -5.56 -65.70
C LYS A 113 5.28 -4.23 -66.44
N ARG A 114 6.07 -3.20 -66.13
CA ARG A 114 6.00 -1.88 -66.79
C ARG A 114 6.90 -1.75 -68.02
N ARG A 115 7.81 -2.70 -68.25
CA ARG A 115 8.65 -2.78 -69.44
C ARG A 115 7.97 -3.63 -70.51
#